data_AF-A0A0F9EFB2-F1
#
_entry.id   AF-A0A0F9EFB2-F1
#
_cell.length_a   1.000
_cell.length_b   1.000
_cell.length_c   1.000
_cell.angle_alpha   90.00
_cell.angle_beta   90.00
_cell.angle_gamma   90.00
#
_symmetry.space_group_name_H-M   'P 1'
#
loop_
_entity.id
_entity.type
_entity.pdbx_description
1 polymer ?
#
loop_
_entity_poly.entity_id
_entity_poly.type
_entity_poly.pdbx_seq_one_letter_code
_entity_poly.pdbx_strand_id
1 'polypeptide(L)'
;MMDDYQEVARFILTCNYENKIIPALKSRCQQFRFKAGDKIDITEYVAGILMAEKVKFDIDTLDKFVAIGYPDIRKIVNLLQQHTSETGVLHLPLQDEAGDYKFKLLDFIERDKWLDARLLCCENVVAEEWEDIYRFLYENLEKAPKFQNHDKWEAGIVILADRLYKHGIVADPELNAAAMFIQLTQV
;
A
#
# COMPACT_ATOMS: atom_id res chain seq x y z
N MET A 1 12.68 36.77 5.69
CA MET A 1 12.64 35.77 6.79
C MET A 1 13.47 34.51 6.54
N MET A 2 13.54 33.94 5.33
CA MET A 2 14.51 32.85 5.04
C MET A 2 15.82 33.43 4.49
N ASP A 3 15.70 34.42 3.60
CA ASP A 3 16.82 35.10 2.94
C ASP A 3 17.66 35.95 3.94
N ASP A 4 17.04 36.43 5.02
CA ASP A 4 17.69 37.30 6.02
C ASP A 4 18.67 36.54 6.95
N TYR A 5 18.55 35.22 7.05
CA TYR A 5 19.33 34.38 7.97
C TYR A 5 20.20 33.34 7.25
N GLN A 6 20.32 33.41 5.93
CA GLN A 6 21.04 32.40 5.13
C GLN A 6 22.55 32.30 5.45
N GLU A 7 23.15 33.33 6.03
CA GLU A 7 24.57 33.32 6.45
C GLU A 7 24.81 32.54 7.74
N VAL A 8 23.80 32.44 8.62
CA VAL A 8 23.92 31.86 9.97
C VAL A 8 23.09 30.58 10.16
N ALA A 9 22.13 30.31 9.26
CA ALA A 9 21.25 29.15 9.33
C ALA A 9 21.10 28.46 7.97
N ARG A 10 20.97 27.14 8.01
CA ARG A 10 20.57 26.29 6.87
C ARG A 10 19.20 25.72 7.16
N PHE A 11 18.33 25.72 6.16
CA PHE A 11 16.98 25.22 6.26
C PHE A 11 16.83 23.90 5.50
N ILE A 12 16.16 22.94 6.12
CA ILE A 12 15.77 21.68 5.49
C ILE A 12 14.25 21.61 5.57
N LEU A 13 13.61 21.49 4.41
CA LEU A 13 12.16 21.38 4.29
C LEU A 13 11.81 19.97 3.81
N THR A 14 10.92 19.29 4.53
CA THR A 14 10.39 17.98 4.12
C THR A 14 8.92 18.12 3.76
N CYS A 15 8.49 17.50 2.67
CA CYS A 15 7.08 17.50 2.24
C CYS A 15 6.77 16.26 1.40
N ASN A 16 5.51 15.84 1.40
CA ASN A 16 5.04 14.71 0.58
C ASN A 16 4.49 15.16 -0.78
N TYR A 17 4.07 16.43 -0.90
CA TYR A 17 3.38 16.96 -2.07
C TYR A 17 4.08 18.21 -2.58
N GLU A 18 5.00 18.03 -3.52
CA GLU A 18 5.78 19.13 -4.08
C GLU A 18 4.88 20.17 -4.77
N ASN A 19 3.78 19.75 -5.39
CA ASN A 19 2.80 20.63 -6.02
C ASN A 19 2.07 21.57 -5.03
N LYS A 20 2.09 21.27 -3.73
CA LYS A 20 1.55 22.15 -2.68
C LYS A 20 2.56 23.19 -2.17
N ILE A 21 3.82 23.13 -2.61
CA ILE A 21 4.86 24.09 -2.23
C ILE A 21 4.86 25.27 -3.19
N ILE A 22 4.84 26.49 -2.64
CA ILE A 22 4.85 27.71 -3.43
C ILE A 22 6.12 27.83 -4.30
N PRO A 23 6.01 28.30 -5.56
CA PRO A 23 7.16 28.41 -6.48
C PRO A 23 8.34 29.21 -5.91
N ALA A 24 8.05 30.23 -5.10
CA ALA A 24 9.05 31.07 -4.45
C ALA A 24 10.00 30.29 -3.53
N LEU A 25 9.53 29.25 -2.83
CA LEU A 25 10.36 28.39 -2.00
C LEU A 25 11.12 27.37 -2.85
N LYS A 26 10.49 26.80 -3.88
CA LYS A 26 11.13 25.84 -4.78
C LYS A 26 12.35 26.41 -5.50
N SER A 27 12.30 27.69 -5.84
CA SER A 27 13.41 28.40 -6.50
C SER A 27 14.63 28.58 -5.58
N ARG A 28 14.41 28.66 -4.26
CA ARG A 28 15.45 28.93 -3.25
C ARG A 28 16.11 27.66 -2.68
N CYS A 29 15.54 26.48 -2.92
CA CYS A 29 15.97 25.24 -2.28
C CYS A 29 16.46 24.22 -3.31
N GLN A 30 17.56 23.53 -2.99
CA GLN A 30 17.95 22.32 -3.72
C GLN A 30 16.88 21.24 -3.48
N GLN A 31 16.41 20.63 -4.57
CA GLN A 31 15.36 19.64 -4.50
C GLN A 31 15.95 18.24 -4.47
N PHE A 32 15.54 17.47 -3.46
CA PHE A 32 15.79 16.04 -3.36
C PHE A 32 14.46 15.31 -3.40
N ARG A 33 14.28 14.45 -4.41
CA ARG A 33 13.06 13.66 -4.57
C ARG A 33 13.33 12.25 -4.08
N PHE A 34 12.68 11.88 -2.98
CA PHE A 34 12.70 10.53 -2.46
C PHE A 34 11.57 9.75 -3.14
N LYS A 35 11.94 8.77 -3.95
CA LYS A 35 11.01 7.76 -4.46
C LYS A 35 11.03 6.57 -3.51
N ALA A 36 9.92 5.84 -3.46
CA ALA A 36 9.94 4.51 -2.86
C ALA A 36 10.99 3.66 -3.59
N GLY A 37 11.75 2.87 -2.83
CA GLY A 37 12.65 1.87 -3.39
C GLY A 37 11.87 0.79 -4.13
N ASP A 38 12.56 -0.04 -4.89
CA ASP A 38 11.93 -1.23 -5.47
C ASP A 38 11.43 -2.15 -4.34
N LYS A 39 10.38 -2.93 -4.60
CA LYS A 39 9.88 -3.94 -3.67
C LYS A 39 11.00 -4.89 -3.26
N ILE A 40 11.89 -5.26 -4.19
CA ILE A 40 13.04 -6.13 -3.92
C ILE A 40 13.99 -5.49 -2.90
N ASP A 41 14.43 -4.25 -3.14
CA ASP A 41 15.32 -3.53 -2.23
C ASP A 41 14.71 -3.37 -0.84
N ILE A 42 13.40 -3.10 -0.78
CA ILE A 42 12.66 -2.98 0.48
C ILE A 42 12.60 -4.34 1.19
N THR A 43 12.29 -5.43 0.48
CA THR A 43 12.28 -6.79 1.03
C THR A 43 13.65 -7.16 1.60
N GLU A 44 14.74 -6.90 0.87
CA GLU A 44 16.10 -7.14 1.36
C GLU A 44 16.42 -6.32 2.62
N TYR A 45 16.03 -5.04 2.64
CA TYR A 45 16.21 -4.17 3.79
C TYR A 45 15.48 -4.69 5.03
N VAL A 46 14.19 -5.06 4.90
CA VAL A 46 13.42 -5.57 6.05
C VAL A 46 13.84 -6.97 6.47
N ALA A 47 14.26 -7.83 5.54
CA ALA A 47 14.91 -9.11 5.86
C ALA A 47 16.17 -8.89 6.70
N GLY A 48 16.96 -7.87 6.36
CA GLY A 48 18.14 -7.44 7.12
C GLY A 48 17.80 -7.10 8.58
N ILE A 49 16.70 -6.37 8.80
CA ILE A 49 16.21 -6.05 10.15
C ILE A 49 15.86 -7.33 10.91
N LEU A 50 15.06 -8.22 10.31
CA LEU A 50 14.64 -9.47 10.96
C LEU A 50 15.84 -10.35 11.32
N MET A 51 16.83 -10.46 10.43
CA MET A 51 18.07 -11.19 10.71
C MET A 51 18.88 -10.58 11.86
N ALA A 52 18.99 -9.25 11.91
CA ALA A 52 19.70 -8.54 12.98
C ALA A 52 19.02 -8.75 14.35
N GLU A 53 17.69 -8.75 14.37
CA GLU A 53 16.86 -9.00 15.57
C GLU A 53 16.70 -10.51 15.88
N LYS A 54 17.32 -11.39 15.09
CA LYS A 54 17.25 -12.86 15.22
C LYS A 54 15.82 -13.41 15.14
N VAL A 55 14.96 -12.75 14.38
CA VAL A 55 13.60 -13.20 14.10
C VAL A 55 13.66 -14.27 13.00
N LYS A 56 13.03 -15.41 13.24
CA LYS A 56 12.83 -16.45 12.23
C LYS A 56 11.64 -16.09 11.36
N PHE A 57 11.85 -16.04 10.05
CA PHE A 57 10.81 -15.76 9.07
C PHE A 57 10.94 -16.68 7.87
N ASP A 58 9.84 -16.79 7.13
CA ASP A 58 9.76 -17.43 5.84
C ASP A 58 9.64 -16.36 4.73
N ILE A 59 10.17 -16.63 3.54
CA ILE A 59 10.23 -15.64 2.46
C ILE A 59 8.83 -15.32 1.95
N ASP A 60 7.97 -16.32 1.77
CA ASP A 60 6.59 -16.10 1.31
C ASP A 60 5.79 -15.29 2.34
N THR A 61 6.09 -15.50 3.62
CA THR A 61 5.50 -14.72 4.72
C THR A 61 5.97 -13.26 4.65
N LEU A 62 7.27 -13.03 4.50
CA LEU A 62 7.84 -11.68 4.41
C LEU A 62 7.29 -10.90 3.20
N ASP A 63 7.17 -11.56 2.05
CA ASP A 63 6.63 -10.94 0.84
C ASP A 63 5.18 -10.49 1.00
N LYS A 64 4.38 -11.18 1.82
CA LYS A 64 3.01 -10.74 2.16
C LYS A 64 3.03 -9.47 3.00
N PHE A 65 3.89 -9.38 4.00
CA PHE A 65 4.05 -8.17 4.81
C PHE A 65 4.51 -6.98 3.96
N VAL A 66 5.48 -7.18 3.07
CA VAL A 66 5.95 -6.15 2.15
C VAL A 66 4.84 -5.73 1.20
N ALA A 67 4.09 -6.67 0.61
CA ALA A 67 3.00 -6.36 -0.32
C ALA A 67 1.86 -5.54 0.31
N ILE A 68 1.65 -5.65 1.63
CA ILE A 68 0.60 -4.95 2.36
C ILE A 68 1.04 -3.56 2.83
N GLY A 69 2.30 -3.43 3.24
CA GLY A 69 2.85 -2.18 3.72
C GLY A 69 3.44 -1.28 2.63
N TYR A 70 3.76 -1.82 1.45
CA TYR A 70 4.36 -1.06 0.36
C TYR A 70 3.45 0.11 -0.09
N PRO A 71 4.02 1.28 -0.42
CA PRO A 71 5.45 1.63 -0.44
C PRO A 71 6.04 2.13 0.90
N ASP A 72 5.29 2.12 1.99
CA ASP A 72 5.72 2.72 3.26
C ASP A 72 6.55 1.73 4.10
N ILE A 73 7.88 1.90 4.08
CA ILE A 73 8.82 1.09 4.88
C ILE A 73 8.49 1.15 6.37
N ARG A 74 8.07 2.31 6.89
CA ARG A 74 7.70 2.44 8.31
C ARG A 74 6.50 1.55 8.63
N LYS A 75 5.52 1.53 7.74
CA LYS A 75 4.34 0.67 7.88
C LYS A 75 4.73 -0.81 7.85
N ILE A 76 5.61 -1.21 6.92
CA ILE A 76 6.11 -2.59 6.85
C ILE A 76 6.82 -2.98 8.15
N VAL A 77 7.74 -2.15 8.65
CA VAL A 77 8.47 -2.43 9.90
C VAL A 77 7.52 -2.51 11.09
N ASN A 78 6.55 -1.61 11.19
CA ASN A 78 5.56 -1.65 12.27
C ASN A 78 4.72 -2.93 12.22
N LEU A 79 4.29 -3.36 11.03
CA LEU A 79 3.57 -4.62 10.86
C LEU A 79 4.45 -5.80 11.28
N LEU A 80 5.69 -5.87 10.80
CA LEU A 80 6.62 -6.93 11.20
C LEU A 80 6.82 -6.99 12.71
N GLN A 81 6.96 -5.83 13.36
CA GLN A 81 7.13 -5.74 14.81
C GLN A 81 5.87 -6.21 15.56
N GLN A 82 4.68 -5.84 15.10
CA GLN A 82 3.40 -6.26 15.70
C GLN A 82 3.17 -7.77 15.59
N HIS A 83 3.62 -8.38 14.49
CA HIS A 83 3.41 -9.79 14.17
C HIS A 83 4.62 -10.69 14.52
N THR A 84 5.62 -10.14 15.19
CA THR A 84 6.74 -10.91 15.75
C THR A 84 6.42 -11.29 17.19
N SER A 85 6.43 -12.59 17.47
CA SER A 85 6.21 -13.10 18.83
C SER A 85 7.40 -12.82 19.76
N GLU A 86 7.17 -12.86 21.07
CA GLU A 86 8.25 -12.86 22.08
C GLU A 86 9.24 -14.04 21.89
N THR A 87 8.84 -15.09 21.18
CA THR A 87 9.68 -16.25 20.85
C THR A 87 10.59 -16.02 19.64
N GLY A 88 10.54 -14.84 19.01
CA GLY A 88 11.40 -14.47 17.88
C GLY A 88 11.02 -15.18 16.58
N VAL A 89 9.72 -15.42 16.36
CA VAL A 89 9.21 -15.99 15.11
C VAL A 89 8.19 -15.02 14.52
N LEU A 90 8.30 -14.76 13.22
CA LEU A 90 7.32 -14.00 12.46
C LEU A 90 6.15 -14.92 12.13
N HIS A 91 4.97 -14.58 12.62
CA HIS A 91 3.74 -15.33 12.34
C HIS A 91 2.85 -14.53 11.39
N LEU A 92 2.15 -15.23 10.49
CA LEU A 92 1.02 -14.63 9.79
C LEU A 92 -0.11 -14.42 10.81
N PRO A 93 -0.84 -13.28 10.75
CA PRO A 93 -1.98 -13.06 11.62
C PRO A 93 -2.97 -14.23 11.50
N LEU A 94 -3.28 -14.86 12.64
CA LEU A 94 -4.40 -15.80 12.72
C LEU A 94 -5.70 -15.04 12.50
N GLN A 95 -6.72 -15.73 11.96
CA GLN A 95 -7.93 -15.18 11.33
C GLN A 95 -8.76 -14.16 12.14
N ASP A 96 -8.45 -13.85 13.40
CA ASP A 96 -9.29 -13.04 14.31
C ASP A 96 -8.63 -11.78 14.88
N GLU A 97 -7.40 -11.42 14.50
CA GLU A 97 -6.83 -10.14 14.93
C GLU A 97 -7.40 -8.99 14.09
N ALA A 98 -8.18 -8.13 14.75
CA ALA A 98 -9.02 -7.06 14.21
C ALA A 98 -8.27 -5.92 13.48
N GLY A 99 -6.99 -6.10 13.14
CA GLY A 99 -6.14 -5.06 12.53
C GLY A 99 -5.92 -5.19 11.03
N ASP A 100 -6.11 -6.38 10.44
CA ASP A 100 -5.37 -6.69 9.21
C ASP A 100 -6.21 -7.39 8.13
N TYR A 101 -7.38 -6.80 7.84
CA TYR A 101 -8.25 -7.21 6.73
C TYR A 101 -7.52 -7.24 5.38
N LYS A 102 -6.40 -6.52 5.22
CA LYS A 102 -5.56 -6.52 4.02
C LYS A 102 -4.88 -7.88 3.75
N PHE A 103 -4.54 -8.65 4.80
CA PHE A 103 -4.02 -10.01 4.64
C PHE A 103 -5.09 -10.96 4.12
N LYS A 104 -6.31 -10.88 4.67
CA LYS A 104 -7.46 -11.66 4.18
C LYS A 104 -7.83 -11.26 2.75
N LEU A 105 -7.77 -9.96 2.44
CA LEU A 105 -7.99 -9.45 1.09
C LEU A 105 -6.95 -10.01 0.10
N LEU A 106 -5.67 -10.03 0.48
CA LEU A 106 -4.61 -10.62 -0.34
C LEU A 106 -4.85 -12.12 -0.61
N ASP A 107 -5.20 -12.89 0.43
CA ASP A 107 -5.53 -14.32 0.28
C ASP A 107 -6.76 -14.54 -0.62
N PHE A 108 -7.78 -13.67 -0.53
CA PHE A 108 -8.93 -13.73 -1.43
C PHE A 108 -8.58 -13.37 -2.88
N ILE A 109 -7.66 -12.44 -3.11
CA ILE A 109 -7.17 -12.09 -4.45
C ILE A 109 -6.36 -13.26 -5.03
N GLU A 110 -5.47 -13.88 -4.26
CA GLU A 110 -4.70 -15.07 -4.67
C GLU A 110 -5.61 -16.26 -5.01
N ARG A 111 -6.78 -16.36 -4.37
CA ARG A 111 -7.78 -17.43 -4.58
C ARG A 111 -8.93 -17.05 -5.52
N ASP A 112 -8.88 -15.88 -6.15
CA ASP A 112 -9.94 -15.36 -7.04
C ASP A 112 -11.34 -15.23 -6.41
N LYS A 113 -11.41 -15.03 -5.09
CA LYS A 113 -12.67 -14.90 -4.32
C LYS A 113 -13.12 -13.43 -4.18
N TRP A 114 -13.47 -12.82 -5.30
CA TRP A 114 -13.85 -11.39 -5.37
C TRP A 114 -15.13 -11.02 -4.60
N LEU A 115 -16.07 -11.96 -4.44
CA LEU A 115 -17.30 -11.76 -3.65
C LEU A 115 -17.01 -11.63 -2.15
N ASP A 116 -16.17 -12.52 -1.63
CA ASP A 116 -15.77 -12.52 -0.22
C ASP A 116 -14.87 -11.31 0.07
N ALA A 117 -13.98 -10.96 -0.87
CA ALA A 117 -13.18 -9.73 -0.83
C ALA A 117 -14.05 -8.47 -0.71
N ARG A 118 -15.14 -8.39 -1.50
CA ARG A 118 -16.09 -7.27 -1.43
C ARG A 118 -16.74 -7.15 -0.05
N LEU A 119 -17.27 -8.26 0.47
CA LEU A 119 -17.93 -8.27 1.79
C LEU A 119 -16.95 -7.83 2.88
N LEU A 120 -15.73 -8.36 2.85
CA LEU A 120 -14.68 -8.00 3.80
C LEU A 120 -14.33 -6.50 3.71
N CYS A 121 -14.20 -5.95 2.50
CA CYS A 121 -13.92 -4.53 2.32
C CYS A 121 -15.07 -3.64 2.81
N CYS A 122 -16.32 -3.99 2.49
CA CYS A 122 -17.50 -3.24 2.96
C CYS A 122 -17.60 -3.24 4.50
N GLU A 123 -17.23 -4.34 5.16
CA GLU A 123 -17.32 -4.44 6.63
C GLU A 123 -16.18 -3.73 7.37
N ASN A 124 -14.98 -3.66 6.79
CA ASN A 124 -13.77 -3.23 7.51
C ASN A 124 -13.14 -1.92 7.01
N VAL A 125 -13.50 -1.43 5.82
CA VAL A 125 -12.85 -0.25 5.23
C VAL A 125 -13.63 1.01 5.59
N VAL A 126 -12.95 1.97 6.22
CA VAL A 126 -13.49 3.30 6.50
C VAL A 126 -13.43 4.15 5.23
N ALA A 127 -14.35 5.12 5.09
CA ALA A 127 -14.49 5.97 3.90
C ALA A 127 -13.19 6.64 3.39
N GLU A 128 -12.22 6.89 4.28
CA GLU A 128 -10.93 7.53 3.95
C GLU A 128 -9.86 6.54 3.45
N GLU A 129 -10.06 5.23 3.65
CA GLU A 129 -9.08 4.20 3.30
C GLU A 129 -9.30 3.60 1.90
N TRP A 130 -10.37 3.97 1.19
CA TRP A 130 -10.68 3.38 -0.11
C TRP A 130 -9.62 3.68 -1.17
N GLU A 131 -8.98 4.86 -1.14
CA GLU A 131 -7.86 5.21 -2.04
C GLU A 131 -6.70 4.20 -1.91
N ASP A 132 -6.36 3.84 -0.67
CA ASP A 132 -5.36 2.81 -0.40
C ASP A 132 -5.77 1.45 -0.94
N ILE A 133 -7.08 1.11 -0.93
CA ILE A 133 -7.59 -0.15 -1.50
C ILE A 133 -7.45 -0.16 -3.02
N TYR A 134 -7.77 0.92 -3.72
CA TYR A 134 -7.58 0.99 -5.18
C TYR A 134 -6.12 0.76 -5.55
N ARG A 135 -5.20 1.42 -4.83
CA ARG A 135 -3.77 1.26 -5.04
C ARG A 135 -3.29 -0.15 -4.69
N PHE A 136 -3.75 -0.70 -3.57
CA PHE A 136 -3.42 -2.05 -3.14
C PHE A 136 -3.87 -3.10 -4.17
N LEU A 137 -5.08 -2.96 -4.71
CA LEU A 137 -5.59 -3.81 -5.77
C LEU A 137 -4.76 -3.68 -7.05
N TYR A 138 -4.40 -2.46 -7.46
CA TYR A 138 -3.53 -2.24 -8.61
C TYR A 138 -2.18 -2.96 -8.46
N GLU A 139 -1.55 -2.86 -7.29
CA GLU A 139 -0.23 -3.44 -7.04
C GLU A 139 -0.23 -4.96 -6.83
N ASN A 140 -1.39 -5.56 -6.55
CA ASN A 140 -1.53 -7.01 -6.31
C ASN A 140 -2.42 -7.71 -7.34
N LEU A 141 -2.90 -7.01 -8.38
CA LEU A 141 -3.80 -7.58 -9.39
C LEU A 141 -3.15 -8.76 -10.12
N GLU A 142 -1.84 -8.67 -10.38
CA GLU A 142 -1.03 -9.70 -11.05
C GLU A 142 -0.94 -11.02 -10.26
N LYS A 143 -1.17 -10.97 -8.94
CA LYS A 143 -1.14 -12.17 -8.10
C LYS A 143 -2.38 -13.06 -8.28
N ALA A 144 -3.45 -12.53 -8.87
CA ALA A 144 -4.65 -13.31 -9.13
C ALA A 144 -4.47 -14.19 -10.38
N PRO A 145 -4.84 -15.49 -10.33
CA PRO A 145 -4.75 -16.40 -11.47
C PRO A 145 -5.48 -15.89 -12.73
N LYS A 146 -6.63 -15.23 -12.56
CA LYS A 146 -7.42 -14.64 -13.66
C LYS A 146 -6.69 -13.56 -14.47
N PHE A 147 -5.81 -12.79 -13.83
CA PHE A 147 -5.15 -11.64 -14.42
C PHE A 147 -3.74 -11.95 -14.96
N GLN A 148 -3.36 -13.22 -15.05
CA GLN A 148 -2.15 -13.64 -15.79
C GLN A 148 -2.28 -13.42 -17.31
N ASN A 149 -3.50 -13.28 -17.82
CA ASN A 149 -3.74 -12.91 -19.21
C ASN A 149 -3.64 -11.38 -19.40
N HIS A 150 -2.75 -10.95 -20.29
CA HIS A 150 -2.46 -9.53 -20.56
C HIS A 150 -3.73 -8.71 -20.86
N ASP A 151 -4.62 -9.22 -21.72
CA ASP A 151 -5.87 -8.52 -22.11
C ASP A 151 -6.82 -8.29 -20.92
N LYS A 152 -6.86 -9.24 -19.97
CA LYS A 152 -7.72 -9.14 -18.78
C LYS A 152 -7.11 -8.20 -17.74
N TRP A 153 -5.78 -8.21 -17.63
CA TRP A 153 -5.05 -7.31 -16.75
C TRP A 153 -5.22 -5.85 -17.17
N GLU A 154 -5.08 -5.56 -18.48
CA GLU A 154 -5.32 -4.22 -19.03
C GLU A 154 -6.75 -3.74 -18.76
N ALA A 155 -7.76 -4.61 -18.97
CA ALA A 155 -9.15 -4.30 -18.67
C ALA A 155 -9.36 -4.00 -17.17
N GLY A 156 -8.72 -4.77 -16.28
CA GLY A 156 -8.76 -4.55 -14.83
C GLY A 156 -8.18 -3.20 -14.42
N ILE A 157 -7.06 -2.78 -15.02
CA ILE A 157 -6.44 -1.48 -14.76
C ILE A 157 -7.33 -0.33 -15.21
N VAL A 158 -7.93 -0.43 -16.40
CA VAL A 158 -8.83 0.62 -16.89
C VAL A 158 -10.03 0.79 -15.96
N ILE A 159 -10.58 -0.31 -15.45
CA ILE A 159 -11.67 -0.28 -14.46
C ILE A 159 -11.20 0.39 -13.17
N LEU A 160 -10.04 0.01 -12.62
CA LEU A 160 -9.49 0.63 -11.41
C LEU A 160 -9.26 2.13 -11.58
N ALA A 161 -8.71 2.56 -12.71
CA ALA A 161 -8.44 3.97 -13.01
C ALA A 161 -9.73 4.80 -13.09
N ASP A 162 -10.76 4.30 -13.79
CA ASP A 162 -12.07 4.97 -13.87
C ASP A 162 -12.74 5.09 -12.49
N ARG A 163 -12.61 4.05 -11.67
CA ARG A 163 -13.21 4.01 -10.33
C ARG A 163 -12.49 4.91 -9.34
N LEU A 164 -11.16 4.96 -9.40
CA LEU A 164 -10.34 5.88 -8.60
C LEU A 164 -10.65 7.35 -8.96
N TYR A 165 -10.80 7.66 -10.25
CA TYR A 165 -11.21 9.00 -10.69
C TYR A 165 -12.58 9.39 -10.13
N LYS A 166 -13.56 8.46 -10.20
CA LYS A 166 -14.91 8.68 -9.66
C LYS A 166 -14.94 8.81 -8.14
N HIS A 167 -14.02 8.15 -7.42
CA HIS A 167 -13.95 8.23 -5.96
C HIS A 167 -13.85 9.67 -5.46
N GLY A 168 -13.14 10.55 -6.16
CA GLY A 168 -13.01 11.97 -5.79
C GLY A 168 -14.30 12.80 -5.89
N ILE A 169 -15.35 12.28 -6.54
CA ILE A 169 -16.61 13.00 -6.81
C ILE A 169 -17.83 12.27 -6.21
N VAL A 170 -17.68 10.99 -5.88
CA VAL A 170 -18.77 10.12 -5.44
C VAL A 170 -19.17 10.43 -4.00
N ALA A 171 -20.49 10.49 -3.76
CA ALA A 171 -21.07 10.67 -2.43
C ALA A 171 -20.95 9.44 -1.52
N ASP A 172 -20.95 8.23 -2.11
CA ASP A 172 -20.83 6.95 -1.41
C ASP A 172 -19.64 6.13 -1.94
N PRO A 173 -18.47 6.21 -1.27
CA PRO A 173 -17.27 5.46 -1.64
C PRO A 173 -17.46 3.95 -1.68
N GLU A 174 -18.31 3.40 -0.79
CA GLU A 174 -18.55 1.98 -0.66
C GLU A 174 -19.29 1.45 -1.89
N LEU A 175 -20.30 2.18 -2.37
CA LEU A 175 -21.03 1.82 -3.58
C LEU A 175 -20.12 1.80 -4.82
N ASN A 176 -19.20 2.76 -4.92
CA ASN A 176 -18.24 2.80 -6.03
C ASN A 176 -17.23 1.65 -5.96
N ALA A 177 -16.76 1.30 -4.76
CA ALA A 177 -15.89 0.15 -4.55
C ALA A 177 -16.62 -1.18 -4.83
N ALA A 178 -17.87 -1.33 -4.39
CA ALA A 178 -18.69 -2.50 -4.68
C ALA A 178 -18.90 -2.70 -6.20
N ALA A 179 -19.14 -1.61 -6.95
CA ALA A 179 -19.23 -1.64 -8.40
C ALA A 179 -17.91 -2.06 -9.07
N MET A 180 -16.78 -1.63 -8.51
CA MET A 180 -15.45 -2.02 -8.96
C MET A 180 -15.23 -3.54 -8.78
N PHE A 181 -15.49 -4.10 -7.60
CA PHE A 181 -15.38 -5.55 -7.36
C PHE A 181 -16.27 -6.38 -8.27
N ILE A 182 -17.51 -5.92 -8.55
CA ILE A 182 -18.42 -6.60 -9.47
C ILE A 182 -17.86 -6.60 -10.89
N GLN A 183 -17.34 -5.46 -11.36
CA GLN A 183 -16.75 -5.36 -12.70
C GLN A 183 -15.49 -6.23 -12.83
N LEU A 184 -14.62 -6.24 -11.82
CA LEU A 184 -13.44 -7.11 -11.78
C LEU A 184 -13.81 -8.60 -11.80
N THR A 185 -14.97 -8.98 -11.25
CA THR A 185 -15.46 -10.36 -11.29
C THR A 185 -15.89 -10.80 -12.70
N GLN A 186 -16.36 -9.84 -13.52
CA GLN A 186 -16.92 -10.09 -14.86
C GLN A 186 -15.88 -10.15 -15.98
N VAL A 187 -14.66 -9.70 -15.73
CA VAL A 187 -13.50 -9.81 -16.64
C VAL A 187 -12.91 -11.22 -16.56
#